data_AF-A0AAV8XEI5-F1
#
_entry.id   AF-A0AAV8XEI5-F1
#
_cell.length_a   1.000
_cell.length_b   1.000
_cell.length_c   1.000
_cell.angle_alpha   90.00
_cell.angle_beta   90.00
_cell.angle_gamma   90.00
#
_symmetry.space_group_name_H-M   'P 1'
#
loop_
_entity.id
_entity.type
_entity.pdbx_description
1 polymer ?
#
loop_
_entity_poly.entity_id
_entity_poly.type
_entity_poly.pdbx_seq_one_letter_code
_entity_poly.pdbx_strand_id
1 'polypeptide(L)'
;MNFFDLLKLYFPTIYDVKYLMKSCKNLKGGLQEVAEQLDLERIGPQHQAGSDSLLTGMAFFKMKEMFFEDTIDDSKFSGHLYGLGTSFAVNGTANNYANDNGDTTNSS
;
A
#
# COMPACT_ATOMS: atom_id res chain seq x y z
N MET A 1 15.07 4.31 20.93
CA MET A 1 13.90 4.27 20.02
C MET A 1 14.40 3.87 18.66
N ASN A 2 13.82 2.84 18.07
CA ASN A 2 14.09 2.45 16.70
C ASN A 2 13.21 3.27 15.73
N PHE A 3 13.36 3.02 14.42
CA PHE A 3 12.59 3.70 13.37
C PHE A 3 11.07 3.58 13.58
N PHE A 4 10.55 2.39 13.88
CA PHE A 4 9.12 2.15 14.04
C PHE A 4 8.54 2.71 15.34
N ASP A 5 9.34 2.79 16.41
CA ASP A 5 8.95 3.48 17.65
C ASP A 5 8.67 4.97 17.38
N LEU A 6 9.57 5.64 16.65
CA LEU A 6 9.41 7.05 16.26
C LEU A 6 8.28 7.21 15.25
N LEU A 7 8.18 6.31 14.26
CA LEU A 7 7.11 6.35 13.27
C LEU A 7 5.74 6.30 13.96
N LYS A 8 5.54 5.38 14.92
CA LYS A 8 4.30 5.26 15.68
C LYS A 8 4.04 6.46 16.60
N LEU A 9 5.10 7.09 17.11
CA LEU A 9 4.97 8.30 17.92
C LEU A 9 4.40 9.48 17.12
N TYR A 10 4.90 9.71 15.90
CA TYR A 10 4.46 10.82 15.05
C TYR A 10 3.23 10.50 14.21
N PHE A 11 3.07 9.24 13.81
CA PHE A 11 1.99 8.76 12.96
C PHE A 11 1.36 7.50 13.59
N PRO A 12 0.48 7.66 14.59
CA PRO A 12 -0.11 6.54 15.33
C PRO A 12 -0.91 5.58 14.45
N THR A 13 -1.45 6.08 13.33
CA THR A 13 -2.22 5.33 12.36
C THR A 13 -1.70 5.65 10.96
N ILE A 14 -1.22 4.63 10.25
CA ILE A 14 -0.79 4.71 8.86
C ILE A 14 -1.45 3.59 8.08
N TYR A 15 -2.05 3.91 6.94
CA TYR A 15 -2.47 2.91 5.97
C TYR A 15 -1.68 3.09 4.69
N ASP A 16 -0.82 2.11 4.40
CA ASP A 16 -0.13 2.05 3.12
C ASP A 16 -1.06 1.37 2.10
N VAL A 17 -1.52 2.13 1.10
CA VAL A 17 -2.40 1.65 0.03
C VAL A 17 -1.79 0.42 -0.67
N LYS A 18 -0.48 0.42 -0.89
CA LYS A 18 0.21 -0.71 -1.54
C LYS A 18 0.25 -1.94 -0.64
N TYR A 19 0.32 -1.75 0.68
CA TYR A 19 0.17 -2.87 1.62
C TYR A 19 -1.26 -3.42 1.64
N LEU A 20 -2.28 -2.55 1.64
CA LEU A 20 -3.69 -2.94 1.58
C LEU A 20 -4.00 -3.78 0.33
N MET A 21 -3.44 -3.40 -0.83
CA MET A 21 -3.60 -4.11 -2.11
C MET A 21 -3.24 -5.59 -2.03
N LYS A 22 -2.36 -6.02 -1.10
CA LYS A 22 -2.04 -7.44 -0.92
C LYS A 22 -3.25 -8.29 -0.53
N SER A 23 -4.30 -7.67 0.04
CA SER A 23 -5.56 -8.34 0.36
C SER A 23 -6.63 -8.20 -0.74
N CYS A 24 -6.32 -7.52 -1.85
CA CYS A 24 -7.22 -7.30 -2.97
C CYS A 24 -6.76 -8.14 -4.18
N LYS A 25 -7.47 -9.24 -4.48
CA LYS A 25 -7.02 -10.26 -5.48
C LYS A 25 -6.70 -9.71 -6.87
N ASN A 26 -7.35 -8.63 -7.29
CA ASN A 26 -7.26 -8.10 -8.65
C ASN A 26 -6.56 -6.74 -8.74
N LEU A 27 -6.00 -6.22 -7.63
CA LEU A 27 -5.27 -4.95 -7.63
C LEU A 27 -3.76 -5.19 -7.64
N LYS A 28 -3.08 -4.70 -8.65
CA LYS A 28 -1.61 -4.81 -8.79
C LYS A 28 -1.02 -3.60 -9.49
N GLY A 29 0.27 -3.38 -9.28
CA GLY A 29 1.02 -2.35 -9.97
C GLY A 29 1.38 -1.11 -9.14
N GLY A 30 1.72 -0.03 -9.83
CA GLY A 30 1.93 1.31 -9.28
C GLY A 30 0.64 2.10 -9.09
N LEU A 31 0.75 3.30 -8.50
CA LEU A 31 -0.42 4.14 -8.17
C LEU A 31 -1.30 4.46 -9.40
N GLN A 32 -0.68 4.70 -10.57
CA GLN A 32 -1.41 4.98 -11.80
C GLN A 32 -2.21 3.77 -12.30
N GLU A 33 -1.60 2.58 -12.31
CA GLU A 33 -2.26 1.33 -12.74
C GLU A 33 -3.41 0.95 -11.78
N VAL A 34 -3.24 1.24 -10.48
CA VAL A 34 -4.29 1.03 -9.48
C VAL A 34 -5.44 2.00 -9.67
N ALA A 35 -5.17 3.26 -9.99
CA ALA A 35 -6.22 4.23 -10.27
C ALA A 35 -7.05 3.82 -11.50
N GLU A 36 -6.40 3.32 -12.55
CA GLU A 36 -7.07 2.79 -13.75
C GLU A 36 -7.94 1.57 -13.43
N GLN A 37 -7.44 0.63 -12.60
CA GLN A 37 -8.20 -0.55 -12.18
C GLN A 37 -9.40 -0.21 -11.26
N LEU A 38 -9.40 0.96 -10.65
CA LEU A 38 -10.45 1.47 -9.77
C LEU A 38 -11.36 2.50 -10.45
N ASP A 39 -11.18 2.74 -11.76
CA ASP A 39 -11.88 3.75 -12.55
C ASP A 39 -11.79 5.17 -11.93
N LEU A 40 -10.59 5.54 -11.46
CA LEU A 40 -10.32 6.85 -10.85
C LEU A 40 -9.63 7.80 -11.82
N GLU A 41 -10.16 9.01 -11.94
CA GLU A 41 -9.57 10.08 -12.74
C GLU A 41 -8.53 10.87 -11.93
N ARG A 42 -7.33 11.01 -12.48
CA ARG A 42 -6.26 11.83 -11.89
C ARG A 42 -6.56 13.31 -12.08
N ILE A 43 -6.38 14.09 -11.01
CA ILE A 43 -6.38 15.55 -11.06
C ILE A 43 -4.95 16.07 -10.85
N GLY A 44 -4.48 16.87 -11.81
CA GLY A 44 -3.13 17.43 -11.81
C GLY A 44 -2.07 16.51 -12.45
N PRO A 45 -0.83 16.99 -12.53
CA PRO A 45 0.24 16.28 -13.23
C PRO A 45 0.74 15.04 -12.46
N GLN A 46 0.96 13.94 -13.18
CA GLN A 46 1.59 12.73 -12.64
C GLN A 46 3.01 13.02 -12.15
N HIS A 47 3.46 12.30 -11.13
CA HIS A 47 4.78 12.46 -10.51
C HIS A 47 4.99 13.79 -9.77
N GLN A 48 3.89 14.46 -9.38
CA GLN A 48 3.92 15.54 -8.41
C GLN A 48 3.23 15.12 -7.13
N ALA A 49 3.88 15.39 -5.99
CA ALA A 49 3.42 14.96 -4.67
C ALA A 49 1.97 15.36 -4.38
N GLY A 50 1.54 16.55 -4.80
CA GLY A 50 0.15 17.00 -4.64
C GLY A 50 -0.85 16.12 -5.41
N SER A 51 -0.64 15.94 -6.72
CA SER A 51 -1.52 15.09 -7.54
C SER A 51 -1.51 13.64 -7.08
N ASP A 52 -0.33 13.10 -6.76
CA ASP A 52 -0.18 11.71 -6.29
C ASP A 52 -0.82 11.51 -4.92
N SER A 53 -0.76 12.49 -4.01
CA SER A 53 -1.42 12.42 -2.70
C SER A 53 -2.95 12.40 -2.83
N LEU A 54 -3.51 13.20 -3.74
CA LEU A 54 -4.95 13.21 -4.01
C LEU A 54 -5.41 11.88 -4.59
N LEU A 55 -4.69 11.36 -5.58
CA LEU A 55 -4.99 10.08 -6.19
C LEU A 55 -4.85 8.91 -5.20
N THR A 56 -3.86 8.98 -4.31
CA THR A 56 -3.68 8.01 -3.22
C THR A 56 -4.88 8.02 -2.27
N GLY A 57 -5.38 9.21 -1.90
CA GLY A 57 -6.57 9.35 -1.07
C GLY A 57 -7.82 8.78 -1.74
N MET A 58 -8.04 9.10 -3.02
CA MET A 58 -9.14 8.54 -3.81
C MET A 58 -9.07 7.02 -3.89
N ALA A 59 -7.89 6.46 -4.18
CA ALA A 59 -7.67 5.02 -4.22
C ALA A 59 -7.96 4.37 -2.86
N PHE A 60 -7.51 4.96 -1.76
CA PHE A 60 -7.79 4.46 -0.41
C PHE A 60 -9.29 4.34 -0.13
N PHE A 61 -10.05 5.42 -0.34
CA PHE A 61 -11.50 5.40 -0.06
C PHE A 61 -12.23 4.45 -0.98
N LYS A 62 -11.87 4.40 -2.26
CA LYS A 62 -12.49 3.47 -3.22
C LYS A 62 -12.20 2.01 -2.88
N MET A 63 -10.96 1.71 -2.49
CA MET A 63 -10.60 0.37 -2.04
C MET A 63 -11.33 -0.02 -0.75
N LYS A 64 -11.41 0.91 0.21
CA LYS A 64 -12.08 0.71 1.49
C LYS A 64 -13.56 0.32 1.28
N GLU A 65 -14.26 1.03 0.39
CA GLU A 65 -15.64 0.72 -0.02
C GLU A 65 -15.73 -0.68 -0.66
N MET A 66 -14.90 -0.96 -1.67
CA MET A 66 -15.04 -2.15 -2.51
C MET A 66 -14.55 -3.47 -1.88
N PHE A 67 -13.50 -3.42 -1.06
CA PHE A 67 -12.80 -4.62 -0.59
C PHE A 67 -12.78 -4.79 0.93
N PHE A 68 -13.20 -3.78 1.69
CA PHE A 68 -13.09 -3.77 3.15
C PHE A 68 -14.41 -3.43 3.86
N GLU A 69 -15.57 -3.46 3.18
CA GLU A 69 -16.88 -3.22 3.82
C GLU A 69 -16.90 -1.92 4.66
N ASP A 70 -16.29 -0.85 4.12
CA ASP A 70 -16.14 0.44 4.79
C ASP A 70 -15.39 0.42 6.14
N THR A 71 -14.68 -0.67 6.46
CA THR A 71 -13.97 -0.84 7.73
C THR A 71 -12.61 -1.53 7.53
N ILE A 72 -11.52 -0.85 7.92
CA ILE A 72 -10.17 -1.44 7.86
C ILE A 72 -9.82 -2.00 9.24
N ASP A 73 -9.32 -3.23 9.28
CA ASP A 73 -8.82 -3.86 10.50
C ASP A 73 -7.45 -3.27 10.89
N ASP A 74 -7.46 -2.34 11.85
CA ASP A 74 -6.26 -1.71 12.41
C ASP A 74 -5.20 -2.74 12.82
N SER A 75 -5.60 -3.87 13.42
CA SER A 75 -4.65 -4.88 13.93
C SER A 75 -3.84 -5.54 12.82
N LYS A 76 -4.42 -5.59 11.61
CA LYS A 76 -3.82 -6.21 10.43
C LYS A 76 -3.10 -5.22 9.52
N PHE A 77 -3.58 -3.98 9.44
CA PHE A 77 -3.14 -3.03 8.41
C PHE A 77 -2.48 -1.77 8.95
N SER A 78 -2.84 -1.31 10.16
CA SER A 78 -2.30 -0.06 10.68
C SER A 78 -0.80 -0.17 10.89
N GLY A 79 -0.07 0.81 10.36
CA GLY A 79 1.36 0.94 10.52
C GLY A 79 2.22 -0.03 9.68
N HIS A 80 1.61 -0.92 8.92
CA HIS A 80 2.36 -1.82 8.04
C HIS A 80 2.75 -1.10 6.75
N LEU A 81 4.06 -0.98 6.51
CA LEU A 81 4.61 -0.33 5.32
C LEU A 81 5.05 -1.37 4.28
N TYR A 82 4.71 -1.14 3.02
CA TYR A 82 5.09 -2.04 1.94
C TYR A 82 6.63 -2.11 1.80
N GLY A 83 7.16 -3.33 1.70
CA GLY A 83 8.60 -3.57 1.53
C GLY A 83 9.45 -3.37 2.79
N LEU A 84 8.86 -2.98 3.93
CA LEU A 84 9.57 -2.81 5.19
C LEU A 84 9.07 -3.79 6.25
N GLY A 85 10.01 -4.60 6.74
CA GLY A 85 9.76 -5.62 7.74
C GLY A 85 9.98 -5.11 9.15
N THR A 86 8.95 -4.51 9.74
CA THR A 86 8.41 -5.02 11.01
C THR A 86 6.91 -4.87 10.88
N SER A 87 6.18 -5.99 10.87
CA SER A 87 4.82 -5.92 11.40
C SER A 87 4.91 -5.16 12.73
N PHE A 88 3.92 -4.33 13.06
CA PHE A 88 3.70 -4.01 14.46
C PHE A 88 3.30 -5.34 15.13
N ALA A 89 4.28 -6.22 15.34
CA ALA A 89 4.09 -7.60 15.68
C ALA A 89 3.70 -7.62 17.15
N VAL A 90 2.39 -7.51 17.37
CA VAL A 90 1.75 -8.42 18.29
C VAL A 90 1.97 -9.83 17.69
N ASN A 91 3.06 -10.47 18.13
CA ASN A 91 3.43 -11.89 17.99
C ASN A 91 2.93 -12.68 16.77
N GLY A 92 3.88 -13.13 15.94
CA GLY A 92 3.80 -14.44 15.29
C GLY A 92 4.10 -14.45 13.79
N THR A 93 5.19 -15.12 13.42
CA THR A 93 5.56 -15.60 12.06
C THR A 93 6.02 -14.56 11.04
N ALA A 94 7.29 -14.17 11.17
CA ALA A 94 8.10 -13.78 10.03
C ALA A 94 8.46 -15.03 9.22
N ASN A 95 8.09 -15.08 7.93
CA ASN A 95 8.90 -15.65 6.85
C ASN A 95 8.15 -15.60 5.52
N ASN A 96 8.71 -14.88 4.56
CA ASN A 96 8.90 -15.23 3.15
C ASN A 96 9.08 -13.94 2.33
N TYR A 97 10.25 -13.31 2.49
CA TYR A 97 10.79 -12.41 1.49
C TYR A 97 11.76 -13.21 0.63
N ALA A 98 11.26 -13.77 -0.48
CA ALA A 98 12.09 -14.32 -1.52
C ALA A 98 11.41 -14.14 -2.89
N ASN A 99 12.11 -13.38 -3.74
CA ASN A 99 12.01 -13.32 -5.19
C ASN A 99 10.70 -12.88 -5.85
N ASP A 100 10.67 -11.60 -6.25
CA ASP A 100 10.23 -11.27 -7.61
C ASP A 100 11.14 -10.14 -8.16
N ASN A 101 12.32 -10.55 -8.65
CA ASN A 101 13.15 -9.76 -9.55
C ASN A 101 13.47 -10.67 -10.73
N GLY A 102 12.53 -10.77 -11.68
CA GLY A 102 12.74 -11.41 -12.97
C GLY A 102 13.07 -10.37 -14.03
N ASP A 103 14.33 -9.92 -14.05
CA ASP A 103 14.95 -9.38 -15.27
C ASP A 103 15.35 -10.58 -16.15
N THR A 104 14.75 -10.71 -17.33
CA THR A 104 15.24 -11.61 -18.37
C THR A 104 15.37 -10.84 -19.68
N THR A 105 16.63 -10.63 -20.03
CA THR A 105 17.13 -10.19 -21.32
C THR A 105 16.76 -11.15 -22.47
N ASN A 106 16.58 -10.52 -23.64
CA ASN A 106 16.96 -10.93 -25.01
C ASN A 106 16.01 -11.68 -25.97
N SER A 107 15.76 -10.95 -27.07
CA SER A 107 15.90 -11.34 -28.49
C SER A 107 14.71 -11.94 -29.24
N SER A 108 14.11 -11.11 -30.10
CA SER A 108 14.19 -11.24 -31.57
C SER A 108 14.07 -9.85 -32.21
#